data_AF-A0A497KDI2-F1
#
_entry.id   AF-A0A497KDI2-F1
#
_cell.length_a   1.000
_cell.length_b   1.000
_cell.length_c   1.000
_cell.angle_alpha   90.00
_cell.angle_beta   90.00
_cell.angle_gamma   90.00
#
_symmetry.space_group_name_H-M   'P 1'
#
loop_
_entity.id
_entity.type
_entity.pdbx_description
1 polymer ?
#
loop_
_entity_poly.entity_id
_entity_poly.type
_entity_poly.pdbx_seq_one_letter_code
_entity_poly.pdbx_strand_id
1 'polypeptide(L)'
;MIRQDTISRTLIILAIMITIYLSTFETTTIVLFPAVLLITGLIMEFYLEKKREVTDHITEESTIKSVGYYTVIALFGIFLAGYTIEKFRFPMELTGYDALLYSMLIAVAEEQFFRGFITDWLLTKIRQPHMALLASALVFTIYHFARYGTKPEALLYVFAGGFILSWAAYKSRRLSPCMLAHIINNAIAVIGGA
;
A
#
# COMPACT_ATOMS: atom_id res chain seq x y z
N MET A 1 13.32 3.33 -10.11
CA MET A 1 12.04 4.05 -10.01
C MET A 1 10.93 3.07 -10.19
N ILE A 2 9.94 3.18 -9.31
CA ILE A 2 8.71 2.40 -9.26
C ILE A 2 7.77 3.00 -10.30
N ARG A 3 7.08 2.18 -11.08
CA ARG A 3 6.17 2.63 -12.13
C ARG A 3 4.74 2.22 -11.81
N GLN A 4 3.78 3.05 -12.21
CA GLN A 4 2.40 2.59 -12.36
C GLN A 4 2.27 1.69 -13.59
N ASP A 5 1.67 0.54 -13.38
CA ASP A 5 1.24 -0.39 -14.41
C ASP A 5 -0.30 -0.45 -14.46
N THR A 6 -0.85 -1.06 -15.50
CA THR A 6 -2.30 -1.18 -15.77
C THR A 6 -3.05 -1.83 -14.62
N ILE A 7 -2.45 -2.78 -13.89
CA ILE A 7 -3.07 -3.38 -12.69
C ILE A 7 -3.18 -2.30 -11.61
N SER A 8 -2.09 -1.61 -11.28
CA SER A 8 -2.12 -0.54 -10.26
C SER A 8 -3.09 0.59 -10.63
N ARG A 9 -3.16 0.99 -11.90
CA ARG A 9 -4.13 1.98 -12.39
C ARG A 9 -5.57 1.50 -12.24
N THR A 10 -5.83 0.23 -12.55
CA THR A 10 -7.16 -0.36 -12.38
C THR A 10 -7.56 -0.39 -10.90
N LEU A 11 -6.62 -0.73 -10.00
CA LEU A 11 -6.84 -0.70 -8.56
C LEU A 11 -7.10 0.73 -8.04
N ILE A 12 -6.42 1.74 -8.57
CA ILE A 12 -6.67 3.15 -8.26
C ILE A 12 -8.07 3.59 -8.72
N ILE A 13 -8.48 3.24 -9.94
CA ILE A 13 -9.83 3.52 -10.44
C ILE A 13 -10.87 2.86 -9.54
N LEU A 14 -10.66 1.60 -9.16
CA LEU A 14 -11.55 0.89 -8.25
C LEU A 14 -11.59 1.54 -6.86
N ALA A 15 -10.46 2.01 -6.31
CA ALA A 15 -10.42 2.75 -5.06
C ALA A 15 -11.20 4.08 -5.14
N ILE A 16 -11.14 4.79 -6.27
CA ILE A 16 -11.95 5.99 -6.51
C ILE A 16 -13.44 5.63 -6.54
N MET A 17 -13.82 4.55 -7.22
CA MET A 17 -15.22 4.08 -7.24
C MET A 17 -15.71 3.69 -5.84
N ILE A 18 -14.88 3.01 -5.04
CA ILE A 18 -15.17 2.67 -3.65
C ILE A 18 -15.36 3.93 -2.80
N THR A 19 -14.50 4.94 -2.99
CA THR A 19 -14.61 6.23 -2.30
C THR A 19 -15.98 6.86 -2.56
N ILE A 20 -16.41 6.91 -3.81
CA ILE A 20 -17.72 7.47 -4.19
C ILE A 20 -18.86 6.66 -3.57
N TYR A 21 -18.77 5.33 -3.64
CA TYR A 21 -19.77 4.43 -3.08
C TYR A 21 -19.93 4.63 -1.57
N LEU A 22 -18.85 4.53 -0.79
CA LEU A 22 -18.91 4.66 0.67
C LEU A 22 -19.31 6.08 1.09
N SER A 23 -18.90 7.11 0.33
CA SER A 23 -19.31 8.51 0.60
C SER A 23 -20.80 8.78 0.40
N THR A 24 -21.52 7.90 -0.29
CA THR A 24 -22.98 8.02 -0.47
C THR A 24 -23.76 7.71 0.81
N PHE A 25 -23.16 6.94 1.72
CA PHE A 25 -23.72 6.61 3.04
C PHE A 25 -23.12 7.53 4.13
N GLU A 26 -23.64 7.48 5.36
CA GLU A 26 -23.16 8.27 6.53
C GLU A 26 -21.70 7.93 6.97
N THR A 27 -20.87 7.38 6.09
CA THR A 27 -19.45 7.04 6.31
C THR A 27 -18.48 8.10 5.76
N THR A 28 -19.00 9.23 5.27
CA THR A 28 -18.21 10.27 4.59
C THR A 28 -16.96 10.72 5.37
N THR A 29 -17.05 10.82 6.70
CA THR A 29 -15.92 11.23 7.55
C THR A 29 -14.79 10.22 7.55
N ILE A 30 -15.10 8.93 7.58
CA ILE A 30 -14.14 7.82 7.59
C ILE A 30 -13.44 7.70 6.21
N VAL A 31 -14.18 7.96 5.14
CA VAL A 31 -13.71 7.87 3.75
C VAL A 31 -12.86 9.06 3.32
N LEU A 32 -13.04 10.23 3.96
CA LEU A 32 -12.32 11.45 3.61
C LEU A 32 -10.79 11.26 3.71
N PHE A 33 -10.33 10.55 4.73
CA PHE A 33 -8.91 10.33 4.95
C PHE A 33 -8.23 9.55 3.80
N PRO A 34 -8.63 8.30 3.46
CA PRO A 34 -8.02 7.59 2.35
C PRO A 34 -8.21 8.31 1.02
N ALA A 35 -9.32 9.04 0.82
CA ALA A 35 -9.54 9.83 -0.39
C ALA A 35 -8.50 10.95 -0.54
N VAL A 36 -8.28 11.74 0.51
CA VAL A 36 -7.28 12.81 0.55
C VAL A 36 -5.87 12.24 0.37
N LEU A 37 -5.56 11.12 1.03
CA LEU A 37 -4.28 10.45 0.90
C LEU A 37 -4.02 9.99 -0.55
N LEU A 38 -5.02 9.36 -1.18
CA LEU A 38 -4.94 8.90 -2.57
C LEU A 38 -4.71 10.07 -3.53
N ILE A 39 -5.53 11.13 -3.42
CA ILE A 39 -5.40 12.32 -4.25
C ILE A 39 -4.03 12.96 -4.08
N THR A 40 -3.57 13.11 -2.83
CA THR A 40 -2.25 13.68 -2.54
C THR A 40 -1.14 12.82 -3.14
N GLY A 41 -1.23 11.49 -3.03
CA GLY A 41 -0.27 10.56 -3.62
C GLY A 41 -0.19 10.70 -5.14
N LEU A 42 -1.33 10.79 -5.82
CA LEU A 42 -1.39 10.98 -7.28
C LEU A 42 -0.83 12.35 -7.72
N ILE A 43 -1.18 13.42 -7.01
CA ILE A 43 -0.66 14.77 -7.30
C ILE A 43 0.86 14.80 -7.11
N MET A 44 1.35 14.27 -6.01
CA MET A 44 2.78 14.30 -5.69
C MET A 44 3.60 13.42 -6.62
N GLU A 45 3.08 12.27 -7.04
CA GLU A 45 3.70 11.45 -8.08
C GLU A 45 3.81 12.23 -9.40
N PHE A 46 2.73 12.89 -9.84
CA PHE A 46 2.74 13.71 -11.05
C PHE A 46 3.80 14.84 -11.00
N TYR A 47 3.99 15.47 -9.85
CA TYR A 47 5.04 16.47 -9.66
C TYR A 47 6.46 15.89 -9.74
N LEU A 48 6.66 14.62 -9.38
CA LEU A 48 7.96 13.94 -9.50
C LEU A 48 8.22 13.38 -10.89
N GLU A 49 7.18 12.99 -11.62
CA GLU A 49 7.28 12.47 -12.97
C GLU A 49 7.60 13.57 -13.99
N LYS A 50 8.86 14.03 -13.99
CA LYS A 50 9.46 14.60 -15.21
C LYS A 50 9.53 13.50 -16.28
N LYS A 51 8.52 13.46 -17.16
CA LYS A 51 8.48 12.76 -18.47
C LYS A 51 9.16 11.39 -18.47
N ARG A 52 8.45 10.32 -18.10
CA ARG A 52 8.95 8.95 -18.27
C ARG A 52 7.95 8.14 -19.08
N GLU A 53 8.45 7.46 -20.11
CA GLU A 53 7.63 6.70 -21.05
C GLU A 53 6.92 5.54 -20.35
N VAL A 54 5.60 5.49 -20.57
CA VAL A 54 4.73 4.38 -20.19
C VAL A 54 4.95 3.27 -21.22
N THR A 55 5.95 2.42 -20.99
CA THR A 55 6.04 1.12 -21.64
C THR A 55 5.51 0.10 -20.64
N ASP A 56 4.21 -0.17 -20.74
CA ASP A 56 3.55 -1.16 -19.91
C ASP A 56 3.32 -2.45 -20.71
N HIS A 57 3.94 -3.52 -20.24
CA HIS A 57 4.02 -4.81 -20.90
C HIS A 57 3.17 -5.85 -20.16
N ILE A 58 2.00 -5.45 -19.64
CA ILE A 58 1.13 -6.37 -18.86
C ILE A 58 0.64 -7.57 -19.66
N THR A 59 0.58 -7.46 -20.98
CA THR A 59 0.26 -8.59 -21.86
C THR A 59 1.39 -9.63 -21.94
N GLU A 60 2.60 -9.30 -21.46
CA GLU A 60 3.72 -10.23 -21.44
C GLU A 60 3.65 -11.17 -20.22
N GLU A 61 3.81 -12.47 -20.47
CA GLU A 61 3.80 -13.49 -19.43
C GLU A 61 4.88 -13.24 -18.35
N SER A 62 6.04 -12.71 -18.75
CA SER A 62 7.14 -12.33 -17.86
C SER A 62 6.71 -11.28 -16.82
N THR A 63 5.89 -10.32 -17.26
CA THR A 63 5.34 -9.26 -16.41
C THR A 63 4.40 -9.83 -15.37
N ILE A 64 3.44 -10.65 -15.80
CA ILE A 64 2.46 -11.28 -14.92
C ILE A 64 3.16 -12.16 -13.88
N LYS A 65 4.11 -12.98 -14.30
CA LYS A 65 4.93 -13.80 -13.40
C LYS A 65 5.68 -12.96 -12.38
N SER A 66 6.26 -11.83 -12.80
CA SER A 66 6.95 -10.92 -11.88
C SER A 66 5.98 -10.31 -10.85
N VAL A 67 4.81 -9.84 -11.28
CA VAL A 67 3.79 -9.27 -10.38
C VAL A 67 3.34 -10.32 -9.36
N GLY A 68 2.98 -11.52 -9.82
CA GLY A 68 2.59 -12.62 -8.95
C GLY A 68 3.68 -13.02 -7.96
N TYR A 69 4.92 -13.20 -8.44
CA TYR A 69 6.06 -13.58 -7.60
C TYR A 69 6.33 -12.60 -6.47
N TYR A 70 6.42 -11.30 -6.76
CA TYR A 70 6.68 -10.29 -5.73
C TYR A 70 5.48 -10.08 -4.80
N THR A 71 4.24 -10.23 -5.29
CA THR A 71 3.03 -10.21 -4.45
C THR A 71 3.08 -11.35 -3.42
N VAL A 72 3.36 -12.58 -3.86
CA VAL A 72 3.41 -13.77 -2.99
C VAL A 72 4.53 -13.65 -1.96
N ILE A 73 5.73 -13.18 -2.36
CA ILE A 73 6.83 -12.99 -1.41
C ILE A 73 6.51 -11.91 -0.38
N ALA A 74 5.90 -10.79 -0.82
CA ALA A 74 5.49 -9.74 0.10
C ALA A 74 4.46 -10.27 1.11
N LEU A 75 3.45 -11.01 0.65
CA LEU A 75 2.46 -11.65 1.50
C LEU A 75 3.09 -12.62 2.49
N PHE A 76 3.99 -13.48 2.03
CA PHE A 76 4.68 -14.42 2.90
C PHE A 76 5.51 -13.68 3.97
N GLY A 77 6.22 -12.63 3.59
CA GLY A 77 6.99 -11.80 4.52
C GLY A 77 6.11 -11.12 5.57
N ILE A 78 5.00 -10.53 5.14
CA ILE A 78 4.03 -9.87 6.04
C ILE A 78 3.39 -10.91 6.97
N PHE A 79 3.00 -12.07 6.45
CA PHE A 79 2.45 -13.17 7.25
C PHE A 79 3.45 -13.65 8.31
N LEU A 80 4.72 -13.85 7.93
CA LEU A 80 5.76 -14.26 8.87
C LEU A 80 6.02 -13.19 9.93
N ALA A 81 6.04 -11.92 9.55
CA ALA A 81 6.14 -10.80 10.49
C ALA A 81 4.96 -10.79 11.47
N GLY A 82 3.73 -10.97 10.99
CA GLY A 82 2.54 -11.04 11.84
C GLY A 82 2.60 -12.24 12.80
N TYR A 83 2.90 -13.43 12.27
CA TYR A 83 3.00 -14.65 13.07
C TYR A 83 4.04 -14.55 14.21
N THR A 84 5.12 -13.80 13.99
CA THR A 84 6.23 -13.67 14.96
C THR A 84 6.09 -12.48 15.90
N ILE A 85 5.56 -11.35 15.43
CA ILE A 85 5.57 -10.07 16.15
C ILE A 85 4.22 -9.77 16.80
N GLU A 86 3.09 -10.04 16.12
CA GLU A 86 1.81 -9.45 16.51
C GLU A 86 0.63 -10.44 16.42
N LYS A 87 -0.08 -10.64 17.54
CA LYS A 87 -1.34 -11.39 17.62
C LYS A 87 -2.54 -10.47 17.90
N PHE A 88 -2.52 -9.25 17.37
CA PHE A 88 -3.52 -8.23 17.67
C PHE A 88 -4.69 -8.26 16.68
N ARG A 89 -5.88 -7.87 17.15
CA ARG A 89 -7.06 -7.63 16.30
C ARG A 89 -7.18 -6.14 16.04
N PHE A 90 -7.13 -5.74 14.78
CA PHE A 90 -7.31 -4.34 14.39
C PHE A 90 -8.74 -3.91 14.72
N PRO A 91 -8.95 -2.84 15.49
CA PRO A 91 -10.29 -2.28 15.62
C PRO A 91 -10.75 -1.87 14.23
N MET A 92 -11.91 -2.36 13.78
CA MET A 92 -12.56 -1.88 12.56
C MET A 92 -13.80 -1.09 12.95
N GLU A 93 -13.93 0.09 12.34
CA GLU A 93 -15.10 0.96 12.52
C GLU A 93 -16.26 0.52 11.63
N LEU A 94 -15.95 -0.16 10.53
CA LEU A 94 -16.91 -0.72 9.58
C LEU A 94 -16.98 -2.24 9.75
N THR A 95 -18.10 -2.85 9.36
CA THR A 95 -18.27 -4.31 9.37
C THR A 95 -18.77 -4.82 8.02
N GLY A 96 -18.67 -6.13 7.80
CA GLY A 96 -19.21 -6.77 6.60
C GLY A 96 -18.59 -6.25 5.29
N TYR A 97 -19.44 -5.98 4.31
CA TYR A 97 -19.01 -5.59 2.96
C TYR A 97 -18.31 -4.23 2.94
N ASP A 98 -18.79 -3.26 3.71
CA ASP A 98 -18.21 -1.91 3.76
C ASP A 98 -16.80 -1.92 4.35
N ALA A 99 -16.56 -2.80 5.33
CA ALA A 99 -15.22 -3.01 5.89
C ALA A 99 -14.23 -3.52 4.83
N LEU A 100 -14.65 -4.49 4.00
CA LEU A 100 -13.82 -5.02 2.93
C LEU A 100 -13.49 -3.95 1.89
N LEU A 101 -14.50 -3.19 1.45
CA LEU A 101 -14.31 -2.09 0.51
C LEU A 101 -13.37 -1.02 1.07
N TYR A 102 -13.60 -0.59 2.31
CA TYR A 102 -12.74 0.36 2.98
C TYR A 102 -11.30 -0.15 3.12
N SER A 103 -11.12 -1.42 3.49
CA SER A 103 -9.80 -2.05 3.65
C SER A 103 -8.99 -2.05 2.35
N MET A 104 -9.67 -2.20 1.21
CA MET A 104 -9.07 -2.11 -0.11
C MET A 104 -8.73 -0.67 -0.47
N LEU A 105 -9.66 0.26 -0.24
CA LEU A 105 -9.45 1.69 -0.48
C LEU A 105 -8.24 2.20 0.29
N ILE A 106 -8.15 1.97 1.60
CA ILE A 106 -7.02 2.44 2.41
C ILE A 106 -5.70 1.79 1.96
N ALA A 107 -5.69 0.49 1.64
CA ALA A 107 -4.49 -0.18 1.12
C ALA A 107 -3.99 0.45 -0.18
N VAL A 108 -4.88 0.69 -1.15
CA VAL A 108 -4.52 1.34 -2.42
C VAL A 108 -4.04 2.78 -2.19
N ALA A 109 -4.73 3.54 -1.35
CA ALA A 109 -4.36 4.93 -1.04
C ALA A 109 -2.97 5.01 -0.37
N GLU A 110 -2.71 4.13 0.59
CA GLU A 110 -1.41 4.07 1.26
C GLU A 110 -0.30 3.64 0.30
N GLU A 111 -0.48 2.59 -0.50
CA GLU A 111 0.55 2.19 -1.46
C GLU A 111 0.81 3.28 -2.50
N GLN A 112 -0.23 3.95 -2.99
CA GLN A 112 -0.09 5.07 -3.91
C GLN A 112 0.75 6.20 -3.29
N PHE A 113 0.47 6.60 -2.06
CA PHE A 113 1.20 7.68 -1.40
C PHE A 113 2.61 7.26 -0.96
N PHE A 114 2.76 6.12 -0.30
CA PHE A 114 4.03 5.70 0.29
C PHE A 114 4.97 5.04 -0.72
N ARG A 115 4.47 4.23 -1.65
CA ARG A 115 5.33 3.50 -2.61
C ARG A 115 5.42 4.24 -3.93
N GLY A 116 4.28 4.70 -4.45
CA GLY A 116 4.22 5.51 -5.68
C GLY A 116 4.95 6.84 -5.53
N PHE A 117 4.78 7.54 -4.41
CA PHE A 117 5.43 8.83 -4.18
C PHE A 117 6.64 8.75 -3.23
N ILE A 118 6.47 8.50 -1.92
CA ILE A 118 7.55 8.68 -0.92
C ILE A 118 8.77 7.78 -1.21
N THR A 119 8.56 6.48 -1.44
CA THR A 119 9.64 5.52 -1.69
C THR A 119 10.36 5.86 -2.99
N ASP A 120 9.62 6.16 -4.05
CA ASP A 120 10.21 6.53 -5.33
C ASP A 120 11.04 7.82 -5.21
N TRP A 121 10.51 8.83 -4.54
CA TRP A 121 11.21 10.06 -4.24
C TRP A 121 12.51 9.82 -3.48
N LEU A 122 12.46 9.05 -2.38
CA LEU A 122 13.63 8.72 -1.57
C LEU A 122 14.68 7.96 -2.40
N LEU A 123 14.28 7.08 -3.32
CA LEU A 123 15.19 6.40 -4.24
C LEU A 123 15.89 7.37 -5.22
N THR A 124 15.35 8.56 -5.46
CA THR A 124 16.04 9.61 -6.23
C THR A 124 17.02 10.44 -5.39
N LYS A 125 16.86 10.46 -4.06
CA LYS A 125 17.65 11.29 -3.14
C LYS A 125 18.75 10.52 -2.42
N ILE A 126 18.52 9.24 -2.13
CA ILE A 126 19.43 8.40 -1.36
C ILE A 126 20.12 7.42 -2.30
N ARG A 127 21.46 7.50 -2.37
CA ARG A 127 22.28 6.67 -3.27
C ARG A 127 22.15 5.17 -3.00
N GLN A 128 21.95 4.79 -1.74
CA GLN A 128 21.84 3.40 -1.30
C GLN A 128 20.35 2.99 -1.25
N PRO A 129 19.88 2.07 -2.13
CA PRO A 129 18.47 1.74 -2.20
C PRO A 129 17.90 1.19 -0.90
N HIS A 130 18.66 0.34 -0.20
CA HIS A 130 18.21 -0.22 1.08
C HIS A 130 17.99 0.85 2.15
N MET A 131 18.75 1.95 2.13
CA MET A 131 18.55 3.09 3.03
C MET A 131 17.31 3.92 2.65
N ALA A 132 17.00 4.03 1.34
CA ALA A 132 15.75 4.65 0.89
C ALA A 132 14.53 3.85 1.35
N LEU A 133 14.59 2.52 1.22
CA LEU A 133 13.54 1.60 1.66
C LEU A 133 13.35 1.67 3.19
N LEU A 134 14.47 1.69 3.94
CA LEU A 134 14.45 1.85 5.39
C LEU A 134 13.82 3.18 5.81
N ALA A 135 14.22 4.28 5.18
CA ALA A 135 13.64 5.60 5.44
C ALA A 135 12.15 5.65 5.12
N SER A 136 11.72 5.03 4.02
CA SER A 136 10.29 4.93 3.67
C SER A 136 9.50 4.15 4.72
N ALA A 137 10.03 3.00 5.17
CA ALA A 137 9.42 2.21 6.23
C ALA A 137 9.31 2.98 7.55
N LEU A 138 10.31 3.80 7.90
CA LEU A 138 10.25 4.68 9.07
C LEU A 138 9.15 5.74 8.94
N VAL A 139 9.05 6.41 7.79
CA VAL A 139 7.98 7.40 7.52
C VAL A 139 6.60 6.75 7.62
N PHE A 140 6.43 5.56 7.03
CA PHE A 140 5.20 4.77 7.12
C PHE A 140 4.86 4.41 8.57
N THR A 141 5.86 4.05 9.37
CA THR A 141 5.67 3.72 10.80
C THR A 141 5.29 4.94 11.61
N ILE A 142 5.94 6.09 11.39
CA ILE A 142 5.63 7.36 12.07
C ILE A 142 4.17 7.76 11.81
N TYR A 143 3.72 7.64 10.57
CA TYR A 143 2.33 7.91 10.19
C TYR A 143 1.31 7.06 10.96
N HIS A 144 1.69 5.84 11.35
CA HIS A 144 0.82 4.90 12.06
C HIS A 144 0.74 5.13 13.58
N PHE A 145 1.52 6.05 14.16
CA PHE A 145 1.39 6.39 15.59
C PHE A 145 -0.01 6.89 15.95
N ALA A 146 -0.69 7.60 15.04
CA ALA A 146 -2.05 8.06 15.27
C ALA A 146 -3.06 6.90 15.44
N ARG A 147 -2.80 5.74 14.80
CA ARG A 147 -3.67 4.56 14.88
C ARG A 147 -3.26 3.60 15.98
N TYR A 148 -1.97 3.34 16.13
CA TYR A 148 -1.45 2.31 17.05
C TYR A 148 -0.86 2.87 18.34
N GLY A 149 -0.82 4.19 18.49
CA GLY A 149 -0.16 4.85 19.62
C GLY A 149 1.33 4.53 19.63
N THR A 150 1.85 4.20 20.80
CA THR A 150 3.27 3.86 21.03
C THR A 150 3.49 2.37 21.31
N LYS A 151 2.55 1.50 20.89
CA LYS A 151 2.66 0.05 21.10
C LYS A 151 3.83 -0.51 20.28
N PRO A 152 4.91 -1.03 20.92
CA PRO A 152 6.12 -1.41 20.19
C PRO A 152 5.90 -2.52 19.17
N GLU A 153 5.11 -3.54 19.49
CA GLU A 153 4.87 -4.71 18.63
C GLU A 153 4.11 -4.32 17.35
N ALA A 154 3.05 -3.52 17.49
CA ALA A 154 2.27 -3.02 16.35
C ALA A 154 3.12 -2.14 15.44
N LEU A 155 3.90 -1.21 16.01
CA LEU A 155 4.79 -0.35 15.23
C LEU A 155 5.92 -1.14 14.57
N LEU A 156 6.42 -2.20 15.21
CA LEU A 156 7.42 -3.08 14.61
C LEU A 156 6.84 -3.90 13.44
N TYR A 157 5.61 -4.38 13.56
CA TYR A 157 4.89 -5.04 12.47
C TYR A 157 4.65 -4.09 11.30
N VAL A 158 4.17 -2.87 11.58
CA VAL A 158 3.99 -1.81 10.56
C VAL A 158 5.30 -1.46 9.88
N PHE A 159 6.39 -1.34 10.64
CA PHE A 159 7.71 -1.09 10.09
C PHE A 159 8.17 -2.23 9.16
N ALA A 160 8.02 -3.49 9.60
CA ALA A 160 8.37 -4.66 8.81
C ALA A 160 7.56 -4.73 7.51
N GLY A 161 6.22 -4.59 7.59
CA GLY A 161 5.35 -4.52 6.42
C GLY A 161 5.69 -3.33 5.51
N GLY A 162 5.95 -2.18 6.13
CA GLY A 162 6.50 -0.96 5.54
C GLY A 162 7.66 -1.24 4.59
N PHE A 163 8.68 -1.90 5.13
CA PHE A 163 9.89 -2.28 4.44
C PHE A 163 9.66 -3.34 3.37
N ILE A 164 8.90 -4.40 3.68
CA ILE A 164 8.61 -5.52 2.75
C ILE A 164 7.89 -5.02 1.49
N LEU A 165 6.87 -4.19 1.66
CA LEU A 165 6.12 -3.62 0.54
C LEU A 165 6.98 -2.66 -0.28
N SER A 166 7.82 -1.85 0.38
CA SER A 166 8.80 -0.98 -0.31
C SER A 166 9.82 -1.79 -1.09
N TRP A 167 10.27 -2.92 -0.55
CA TRP A 167 11.16 -3.86 -1.22
C TRP A 167 10.49 -4.50 -2.43
N ALA A 168 9.24 -4.95 -2.31
CA ALA A 168 8.48 -5.55 -3.41
C ALA A 168 8.29 -4.55 -4.56
N ALA A 169 7.94 -3.30 -4.24
CA ALA A 169 7.80 -2.22 -5.22
C ALA A 169 9.14 -1.93 -5.92
N TYR A 170 10.22 -1.83 -5.14
CA TYR A 170 11.57 -1.56 -5.66
C TYR A 170 12.09 -2.69 -6.57
N LYS A 171 11.91 -3.95 -6.18
CA LYS A 171 12.42 -5.11 -6.91
C LYS A 171 11.61 -5.41 -8.17
N SER A 172 10.29 -5.30 -8.11
CA SER A 172 9.41 -5.43 -9.28
C SER A 172 9.46 -4.22 -10.21
N ARG A 173 9.91 -3.06 -9.69
CA ARG A 173 9.81 -1.73 -10.32
C ARG A 173 8.37 -1.35 -10.67
N ARG A 174 7.40 -1.90 -9.94
CA ARG A 174 5.97 -1.77 -10.17
C ARG A 174 5.24 -1.52 -8.87
N LEU A 175 4.12 -0.80 -8.96
CA LEU A 175 3.28 -0.52 -7.81
C LEU A 175 2.24 -1.63 -7.55
N SER A 176 1.86 -2.38 -8.58
CA SER A 176 0.85 -3.45 -8.42
C SER A 176 1.19 -4.53 -7.39
N PRO A 177 2.45 -5.03 -7.24
CA PRO A 177 2.68 -6.16 -6.34
C PRO A 177 2.49 -5.81 -4.87
N CYS A 178 2.91 -4.60 -4.46
CA CYS A 178 2.69 -4.15 -3.09
C CYS A 178 1.23 -3.78 -2.84
N MET A 179 0.51 -3.18 -3.81
CA MET A 179 -0.94 -2.94 -3.71
C MET A 179 -1.70 -4.24 -3.49
N LEU A 180 -1.47 -5.26 -4.32
CA LEU A 180 -2.14 -6.55 -4.20
C LEU A 180 -1.82 -7.22 -2.86
N ALA A 181 -0.55 -7.24 -2.44
CA ALA A 181 -0.16 -7.84 -1.17
C ALA A 181 -0.81 -7.13 0.02
N HIS A 182 -0.87 -5.80 0.00
CA HIS A 182 -1.46 -5.01 1.07
C HIS A 182 -3.00 -5.19 1.11
N ILE A 183 -3.69 -5.15 -0.03
CA ILE A 183 -5.13 -5.43 -0.12
C ILE A 183 -5.45 -6.81 0.44
N ILE A 184 -4.71 -7.84 0.02
CA ILE A 184 -4.94 -9.21 0.49
C ILE A 184 -4.68 -9.33 2.00
N ASN A 185 -3.60 -8.71 2.51
CA ASN A 185 -3.33 -8.69 3.95
C ASN A 185 -4.48 -8.06 4.73
N ASN A 186 -4.98 -6.90 4.27
CA ASN A 186 -6.07 -6.21 4.94
C ASN A 186 -7.38 -7.00 4.85
N ALA A 187 -7.69 -7.60 3.71
CA ALA A 187 -8.86 -8.45 3.55
C ALA A 187 -8.80 -9.68 4.49
N ILE A 188 -7.64 -10.33 4.63
CA ILE A 188 -7.45 -11.43 5.59
C ILE A 188 -7.68 -10.94 7.02
N ALA A 189 -7.17 -9.76 7.38
CA ALA A 189 -7.40 -9.17 8.69
C ALA A 189 -8.88 -8.85 8.95
N VAL A 190 -9.61 -8.36 7.92
CA VAL A 190 -11.05 -8.07 8.01
C VAL A 190 -11.85 -9.36 8.21
N ILE A 191 -11.57 -10.39 7.41
CA ILE A 191 -12.31 -11.66 7.43
C ILE A 191 -11.98 -12.48 8.68
N GLY A 192 -10.71 -12.56 9.07
CA GLY A 192 -10.25 -13.32 10.23
C GLY A 192 -10.43 -12.59 11.57
N GLY A 193 -10.74 -11.29 11.53
CA GLY A 193 -10.95 -10.43 12.68
C GLY A 193 -12.41 -10.21 13.09
N ALA A 194 -13.37 -10.80 12.35
CA ALA A 194 -14.79 -10.89 12.75
C ALA A 194 -15.02 -11.99 13.80
#